data_AF-A0A4U9UWE6-F1
#
_entry.id   AF-A0A4U9UWE6-F1
#
_cell.length_a   1.000
_cell.length_b   1.000
_cell.length_c   1.000
_cell.angle_alpha   90.00
_cell.angle_beta   90.00
_cell.angle_gamma   90.00
#
_symmetry.space_group_name_H-M   'P 1'
#
loop_
_entity.id
_entity.type
_entity.pdbx_description
1 polymer ?
#
loop_
_entity_poly.entity_id
_entity_poly.type
_entity_poly.pdbx_seq_one_letter_code
_entity_poly.pdbx_strand_id
1 'polypeptide(L)'
;MVTYKAYILGQGDDGIEKTPAWASKITGIPADRIVKLAREIGSTKPAFISQGWGPQRHANGELTSRAIAMLPILTGNVGIHGGNTGAREGSYGLPFVRMPTLENPVKTSISMFMWTDAILRGPEMTAKRDGVQGKDKLDVPIKFIWNYASNCLINQHSEINRTHDILQDEKKCEMIVVIDNHMTSSAKYADLVAARLHRL
;
A
#
# COMPACT_ATOMS: atom_id res chain seq x y z
N MET A 1 -8.68 15.48 20.20
CA MET A 1 -7.68 14.92 19.27
C MET A 1 -6.32 14.99 19.97
N VAL A 2 -5.76 13.86 20.40
CA VAL A 2 -4.46 13.82 21.10
C VAL A 2 -3.35 14.13 20.08
N THR A 3 -2.42 15.02 20.41
CA THR A 3 -1.31 15.37 19.51
C THR A 3 -0.27 14.23 19.47
N TYR A 4 0.49 14.12 18.38
CA TYR A 4 1.56 13.10 18.28
C TYR A 4 2.61 13.24 19.40
N LYS A 5 2.90 14.48 19.81
CA LYS A 5 3.76 14.78 20.97
C LYS A 5 3.17 14.21 22.27
N ALA A 6 1.88 14.46 22.54
CA ALA A 6 1.22 13.94 23.74
C ALA A 6 1.24 12.40 23.77
N TYR A 7 1.03 11.75 22.63
CA TYR A 7 1.14 10.28 22.51
C TYR A 7 2.54 9.74 22.84
N ILE A 8 3.60 10.41 22.35
CA ILE A 8 4.99 10.01 22.66
C ILE A 8 5.30 10.18 24.14
N LEU A 9 4.83 11.29 24.75
CA LEU A 9 5.09 11.63 26.14
C LEU A 9 4.18 10.89 27.14
N GLY A 10 3.34 9.95 26.69
CA GLY A 10 2.40 9.22 27.55
C GLY A 10 1.25 10.07 28.10
N GLN A 11 0.99 11.21 27.50
CA GLN A 11 -0.11 12.13 27.84
C GLN A 11 -1.35 11.86 26.97
N GLY A 12 -1.35 10.77 26.21
CA GLY A 12 -2.48 10.30 25.40
C GLY A 12 -3.29 9.21 26.11
N ASP A 13 -4.24 8.65 25.37
CA ASP A 13 -5.22 7.69 25.90
C ASP A 13 -4.59 6.41 26.46
N ASP A 14 -3.38 6.04 26.01
CA ASP A 14 -2.68 4.86 26.49
C ASP A 14 -1.86 5.07 27.77
N GLY A 15 -1.64 6.32 28.20
CA GLY A 15 -0.90 6.65 29.42
C GLY A 15 0.56 6.17 29.46
N ILE A 16 1.13 5.74 28.32
CA ILE A 16 2.45 5.08 28.27
C ILE A 16 3.46 5.99 27.58
N GLU A 17 4.56 6.33 28.27
CA GLU A 17 5.66 7.06 27.65
C GLU A 17 6.46 6.17 26.69
N LYS A 18 6.70 6.65 25.47
CA LYS A 18 7.39 5.90 24.39
C LYS A 18 8.91 6.02 24.51
N THR A 19 9.45 5.67 25.69
CA THR A 19 10.88 5.76 26.00
C THR A 19 11.74 4.76 25.20
N PRO A 20 13.06 4.95 25.10
CA PRO A 20 13.97 3.96 24.51
C PRO A 20 13.90 2.59 25.23
N ALA A 21 13.73 2.57 26.55
CA ALA A 21 13.57 1.33 27.32
C ALA A 21 12.26 0.60 26.98
N TRP A 22 11.18 1.35 26.77
CA TRP A 22 9.91 0.81 26.27
C TRP A 22 10.08 0.23 24.86
N ALA A 23 10.68 0.98 23.93
CA ALA A 23 10.88 0.54 22.55
C ALA A 23 11.81 -0.68 22.45
N SER A 24 12.81 -0.77 23.33
CA SER A 24 13.76 -1.88 23.38
C SER A 24 13.06 -3.22 23.66
N LYS A 25 12.10 -3.25 24.57
CA LYS A 25 11.31 -4.45 24.89
C LYS A 25 10.46 -4.94 23.70
N ILE A 26 10.02 -4.04 22.84
CA ILE A 26 9.16 -4.35 21.68
C ILE A 26 10.00 -4.77 20.46
N THR A 27 11.05 -4.01 20.17
CA THR A 27 11.85 -4.17 18.95
C THR A 27 12.99 -5.18 19.10
N GLY A 28 13.38 -5.49 20.34
CA GLY A 28 14.61 -6.24 20.64
C GLY A 28 15.90 -5.43 20.43
N ILE A 29 15.81 -4.15 20.03
CA ILE A 29 16.98 -3.28 19.84
C ILE A 29 17.41 -2.72 21.20
N PRO A 30 18.69 -2.80 21.59
CA PRO A 30 19.18 -2.22 22.84
C PRO A 30 18.86 -0.72 22.97
N ALA A 31 18.43 -0.28 24.16
CA ALA A 31 18.00 1.10 24.40
C ALA A 31 19.11 2.14 24.13
N ASP A 32 20.36 1.80 24.43
CA ASP A 32 21.54 2.62 24.13
C ASP A 32 21.74 2.81 22.63
N ARG A 33 21.47 1.78 21.81
CA ARG A 33 21.52 1.90 20.34
C ARG A 33 20.42 2.81 19.80
N ILE A 34 19.21 2.73 20.36
CA ILE A 34 18.10 3.63 20.00
C ILE A 34 18.47 5.08 20.31
N VAL A 35 18.99 5.34 21.53
CA VAL A 35 19.44 6.68 21.94
C VAL A 35 20.58 7.19 21.06
N LYS A 36 21.56 6.33 20.75
CA LYS A 36 22.69 6.67 19.89
C LYS A 36 22.21 7.12 18.50
N LEU A 37 21.36 6.33 17.85
CA LEU A 37 20.81 6.68 16.54
C LEU A 37 20.00 7.98 16.58
N ALA A 38 19.17 8.17 17.61
CA ALA A 38 18.39 9.40 17.77
C ALA A 38 19.29 10.64 17.91
N ARG A 39 20.39 10.53 18.66
CA ARG A 39 21.39 11.60 18.80
C ARG A 39 22.11 11.87 17.48
N GLU A 40 22.55 10.83 16.77
CA GLU A 40 23.19 10.96 15.45
C GLU A 40 22.29 11.68 14.45
N ILE A 41 21.01 11.29 14.38
CA ILE A 41 20.00 11.97 13.54
C ILE A 41 19.81 13.42 13.96
N GLY A 42 19.69 13.69 15.27
CA GLY A 42 19.44 15.04 15.79
C GLY A 42 20.64 16.00 15.68
N SER A 43 21.87 15.48 15.70
CA SER A 43 23.09 16.29 15.58
C SER A 43 23.55 16.50 14.13
N THR A 44 23.14 15.64 13.21
CA THR A 44 23.54 15.72 11.79
C THR A 44 22.72 16.77 11.05
N LYS A 45 23.40 17.71 10.38
CA LYS A 45 22.76 18.80 9.62
C LYS A 45 23.45 18.98 8.24
N PRO A 46 22.76 18.71 7.11
CA PRO A 46 21.42 18.12 6.99
C PRO A 46 21.45 16.59 7.20
N ALA A 47 20.35 16.01 7.69
CA ALA A 47 20.16 14.56 7.70
C ALA A 47 19.11 14.14 6.66
N PHE A 48 19.50 13.22 5.78
CA PHE A 48 18.63 12.61 4.76
C PHE A 48 18.09 11.27 5.26
N ILE A 49 16.77 11.14 5.37
CA ILE A 49 16.11 9.96 5.93
C ILE A 49 15.20 9.38 4.85
N SER A 50 15.66 8.39 4.09
CA SER A 50 14.84 7.72 3.05
C SER A 50 14.30 6.40 3.56
N GLN A 51 12.98 6.21 3.43
CA GLN A 51 12.36 4.90 3.59
C GLN A 51 12.10 4.25 2.24
N GLY A 52 12.36 2.94 2.15
CA GLY A 52 11.89 2.13 1.05
C GLY A 52 10.38 1.86 1.13
N TRP A 53 9.91 0.87 0.38
CA TRP A 53 8.49 0.50 0.34
C TRP A 53 8.13 -0.56 1.40
N GLY A 54 9.10 -1.08 2.13
CA GLY A 54 8.91 -2.08 3.18
C GLY A 54 7.98 -1.61 4.29
N PRO A 55 8.28 -0.48 4.96
CA PRO A 55 7.49 -0.01 6.11
C PRO A 55 5.98 0.13 5.84
N GLN A 56 5.59 0.60 4.65
CA GLN A 56 4.19 0.77 4.29
C GLN A 56 3.45 -0.52 3.90
N ARG A 57 4.16 -1.64 3.69
CA ARG A 57 3.57 -2.92 3.27
C ARG A 57 3.28 -3.84 4.47
N HIS A 58 2.79 -3.25 5.54
CA HIS A 58 2.37 -3.92 6.77
C HIS A 58 1.00 -3.40 7.20
N ALA A 59 0.33 -4.12 8.10
CA ALA A 59 -1.04 -3.79 8.53
C ALA A 59 -1.22 -2.36 9.07
N ASN A 60 -0.18 -1.78 9.67
CA ASN A 60 -0.16 -0.41 10.21
C ASN A 60 0.86 0.48 9.46
N GLY A 61 1.10 0.19 8.18
CA GLY A 61 2.21 0.75 7.42
C GLY A 61 2.14 2.26 7.23
N GLU A 62 0.95 2.84 7.21
CA GLU A 62 0.71 4.28 7.20
C GLU A 62 1.20 4.95 8.48
N LEU A 63 1.01 4.31 9.64
CA LEU A 63 1.50 4.82 10.93
C LEU A 63 3.03 4.76 10.98
N THR A 64 3.64 3.68 10.50
CA THR A 64 5.10 3.55 10.43
C THR A 64 5.70 4.58 9.47
N SER A 65 5.11 4.74 8.28
CA SER A 65 5.59 5.71 7.29
C SER A 65 5.48 7.14 7.81
N ARG A 66 4.40 7.45 8.52
CA ARG A 66 4.21 8.73 9.21
C ARG A 66 5.26 8.94 10.30
N ALA A 67 5.52 7.92 11.13
CA ALA A 67 6.53 8.01 12.19
C ALA A 67 7.93 8.30 11.63
N ILE A 68 8.30 7.70 10.50
CA ILE A 68 9.56 7.98 9.81
C ILE A 68 9.59 9.42 9.27
N ALA A 69 8.52 9.89 8.63
CA ALA A 69 8.40 11.26 8.12
C ALA A 69 8.46 12.33 9.24
N MET A 70 8.07 11.98 10.46
CA MET A 70 8.21 12.89 11.60
C MET A 70 9.67 13.19 11.94
N LEU A 71 10.63 12.30 11.65
CA LEU A 71 12.04 12.54 11.96
C LEU A 71 12.61 13.77 11.24
N PRO A 72 12.57 13.88 9.89
CA PRO A 72 13.07 15.06 9.20
C PRO A 72 12.23 16.32 9.49
N ILE A 73 10.94 16.18 9.82
CA ILE A 73 10.11 17.30 10.27
C ILE A 73 10.64 17.84 11.60
N LEU A 74 10.88 16.97 12.58
CA LEU A 74 11.34 17.34 13.92
C LEU A 74 12.77 17.90 13.93
N THR A 75 13.63 17.43 13.03
CA THR A 75 15.02 17.89 12.94
C THR A 75 15.23 19.03 11.94
N GLY A 76 14.18 19.51 11.27
CA GLY A 76 14.24 20.64 10.35
C GLY A 76 14.94 20.34 9.00
N ASN A 77 14.88 19.08 8.54
CA ASN A 77 15.52 18.64 7.29
C ASN A 77 14.60 18.71 6.05
N VAL A 78 13.36 19.17 6.21
CA VAL A 78 12.42 19.32 5.09
C VAL A 78 12.72 20.60 4.30
N GLY A 79 12.86 20.48 2.98
CA GLY A 79 13.00 21.64 2.08
C GLY A 79 14.39 22.27 2.01
N ILE A 80 15.41 21.64 2.63
CA ILE A 80 16.80 22.11 2.59
C ILE A 80 17.67 21.21 1.69
N HIS A 81 18.74 21.78 1.13
CA HIS A 81 19.69 21.03 0.33
C HIS A 81 20.36 19.93 1.16
N GLY A 82 20.32 18.69 0.70
CA GLY A 82 20.82 17.51 1.42
C GLY A 82 19.87 16.93 2.48
N GLY A 83 18.69 17.53 2.69
CA GLY A 83 17.60 16.96 3.49
C GLY A 83 16.50 16.33 2.63
N ASN A 84 15.43 15.82 3.26
CA ASN A 84 14.25 15.29 2.57
C ASN A 84 13.00 15.26 3.46
N THR A 85 11.90 14.70 2.94
CA THR A 85 10.60 14.61 3.62
C THR A 85 10.39 13.35 4.44
N GLY A 86 11.35 12.40 4.43
CA GLY A 86 11.14 11.05 4.97
C GLY A 86 10.59 10.07 3.93
N ALA A 87 10.28 10.56 2.72
CA ALA A 87 9.91 9.74 1.59
C ALA A 87 11.15 9.12 0.92
N ARG A 88 10.91 8.10 0.10
CA ARG A 88 11.91 7.49 -0.77
C ARG A 88 12.59 8.54 -1.66
N GLU A 89 13.85 8.28 -2.03
CA GLU A 89 14.50 9.00 -3.13
C GLU A 89 13.64 9.00 -4.40
N GLY A 90 13.69 10.10 -5.14
CA GLY A 90 13.03 10.19 -6.43
C GLY A 90 13.59 9.14 -7.41
N SER A 91 12.73 8.64 -8.30
CA SER A 91 13.15 7.84 -9.44
C SER A 91 13.05 8.68 -10.71
N TYR A 92 13.95 8.45 -11.66
CA TYR A 92 13.77 8.98 -13.00
C TYR A 92 12.51 8.38 -13.62
N GLY A 93 11.57 9.22 -14.01
CA GLY A 93 10.35 8.80 -14.71
C GLY A 93 10.66 8.62 -16.17
N LEU A 94 10.55 7.39 -16.69
CA LEU A 94 10.57 7.16 -18.13
C LEU A 94 9.23 7.66 -18.70
N PRO A 95 9.21 8.65 -19.61
CA PRO A 95 7.97 9.14 -20.17
C PRO A 95 7.29 8.02 -20.97
N PHE A 96 6.08 7.64 -20.56
CA PHE A 96 5.24 6.66 -21.24
C PHE A 96 4.03 7.37 -21.83
N VAL A 97 3.78 7.16 -23.13
CA VAL A 97 2.56 7.62 -23.78
C VAL A 97 1.40 6.77 -23.26
N ARG A 98 0.57 7.37 -22.41
CA ARG A 98 -0.65 6.73 -21.90
C ARG A 98 -1.69 6.68 -23.00
N MET A 99 -2.47 5.61 -23.04
CA MET A 99 -3.69 5.59 -23.84
C MET A 99 -4.63 6.68 -23.33
N PRO A 100 -5.38 7.37 -24.20
CA PRO A 100 -6.40 8.30 -23.77
C PRO A 100 -7.41 7.55 -22.88
N THR A 101 -7.55 8.00 -21.63
CA THR A 101 -8.57 7.50 -20.72
C THR A 101 -9.82 8.33 -20.90
N LEU A 102 -10.96 7.66 -21.13
CA LEU A 102 -12.27 8.32 -21.07
C LEU A 102 -12.61 8.69 -19.63
N GLU A 103 -13.55 9.62 -19.45
CA GLU A 103 -14.11 9.84 -18.13
C GLU A 103 -14.88 8.58 -17.69
N ASN A 104 -14.49 8.01 -16.54
CA ASN A 104 -15.23 6.91 -15.96
C ASN A 104 -16.50 7.47 -15.26
N PRO A 105 -17.71 7.11 -15.73
CA PRO A 105 -18.95 7.55 -15.08
C PRO A 105 -19.15 6.87 -13.72
N VAL A 106 -18.53 5.72 -13.49
CA VAL A 106 -18.57 5.00 -12.21
C VAL A 106 -17.61 5.66 -11.23
N LYS A 107 -18.17 6.33 -10.22
CA LYS A 107 -17.39 6.96 -9.13
C LYS A 107 -17.18 6.02 -7.94
N THR A 108 -17.91 4.90 -7.89
CA THR A 108 -17.72 3.88 -6.85
C THR A 108 -16.38 3.18 -7.06
N SER A 109 -15.59 3.06 -5.99
CA SER A 109 -14.29 2.39 -6.03
C SER A 109 -14.06 1.57 -4.77
N ILE A 110 -13.15 0.61 -4.89
CA ILE A 110 -12.64 -0.20 -3.78
C ILE A 110 -11.11 -0.14 -3.80
N SER A 111 -10.49 -0.45 -2.67
CA SER A 111 -9.06 -0.76 -2.66
C SER A 111 -8.77 -1.91 -3.64
N MET A 112 -7.72 -1.76 -4.46
CA MET A 112 -7.29 -2.81 -5.38
C MET A 112 -7.08 -4.13 -4.65
N PHE A 113 -6.62 -4.12 -3.39
CA PHE A 113 -6.36 -5.35 -2.64
C PHE A 113 -7.62 -6.11 -2.19
N MET A 114 -8.81 -5.55 -2.41
CA MET A 114 -10.08 -6.12 -1.98
C MET A 114 -10.88 -6.73 -3.15
N TRP A 115 -10.31 -6.84 -4.35
CA TRP A 115 -11.06 -7.35 -5.51
C TRP A 115 -11.51 -8.80 -5.34
N THR A 116 -10.74 -9.65 -4.66
CA THR A 116 -11.12 -11.04 -4.37
C THR A 116 -12.31 -11.12 -3.40
N ASP A 117 -12.37 -10.21 -2.42
CA ASP A 117 -13.51 -10.07 -1.52
C ASP A 117 -14.74 -9.53 -2.25
N ALA A 118 -14.55 -8.60 -3.18
CA ALA A 118 -15.64 -8.07 -3.98
C ALA A 118 -16.27 -9.12 -4.89
N ILE A 119 -15.53 -10.17 -5.31
CA ILE A 119 -16.09 -11.33 -5.99
C ILE A 119 -16.96 -12.19 -5.05
N LEU A 120 -16.48 -12.45 -3.84
CA LEU A 120 -17.13 -13.39 -2.93
C LEU A 120 -18.31 -12.80 -2.16
N ARG A 121 -18.15 -11.57 -1.67
CA ARG A 121 -19.03 -10.95 -0.68
C ARG A 121 -19.29 -9.47 -1.00
N GLY A 122 -19.24 -9.09 -2.28
CA GLY A 122 -19.45 -7.71 -2.72
C GLY A 122 -20.59 -6.99 -2.00
N PRO A 123 -21.84 -7.52 -1.98
CA PRO A 123 -22.98 -6.91 -1.32
C PRO A 123 -22.85 -6.67 0.20
N GLU A 124 -21.89 -7.32 0.86
CA GLU A 124 -21.57 -7.14 2.28
C GLU A 124 -20.46 -6.09 2.51
N MET A 125 -19.73 -5.69 1.46
CA MET A 125 -18.65 -4.72 1.57
C MET A 125 -19.18 -3.30 1.73
N THR A 126 -18.75 -2.60 2.77
CA THR A 126 -19.26 -1.26 3.12
C THR A 126 -18.17 -0.19 3.13
N ALA A 127 -18.58 1.09 3.08
CA ALA A 127 -17.69 2.23 3.19
C ALA A 127 -16.89 2.23 4.51
N LYS A 128 -17.52 1.83 5.62
CA LYS A 128 -16.90 1.86 6.95
C LYS A 128 -15.98 0.68 7.21
N ARG A 129 -16.35 -0.53 6.77
CA ARG A 129 -15.58 -1.76 7.06
C ARG A 129 -14.52 -2.04 6.01
N ASP A 130 -14.81 -1.79 4.74
CA ASP A 130 -14.00 -2.25 3.61
C ASP A 130 -13.44 -1.10 2.76
N GLY A 131 -13.77 0.15 3.12
CA GLY A 131 -13.25 1.34 2.44
C GLY A 131 -13.86 1.57 1.04
N VAL A 132 -15.08 1.09 0.79
CA VAL A 132 -15.85 1.45 -0.42
C VAL A 132 -15.98 2.97 -0.48
N GLN A 133 -15.63 3.57 -1.62
CA GLN A 133 -15.79 5.01 -1.85
C GLN A 133 -16.92 5.26 -2.86
N GLY A 134 -17.56 6.42 -2.77
CA GLY A 134 -18.62 6.85 -3.69
C GLY A 134 -20.00 6.22 -3.45
N LYS A 135 -20.12 5.23 -2.55
CA LYS A 135 -21.38 4.61 -2.07
C LYS A 135 -21.19 4.04 -0.67
N ASP A 136 -22.29 3.75 0.03
CA ASP A 136 -22.27 3.12 1.36
C ASP A 136 -21.87 1.64 1.33
N LYS A 137 -22.16 0.94 0.23
CA LYS A 137 -21.79 -0.46 -0.01
C LYS A 137 -21.77 -0.79 -1.51
N LEU A 138 -21.21 -1.94 -1.88
CA LEU A 138 -21.40 -2.46 -3.24
C LEU A 138 -22.78 -3.10 -3.37
N ASP A 139 -23.38 -2.99 -4.56
CA ASP A 139 -24.70 -3.54 -4.83
C ASP A 139 -24.64 -5.00 -5.30
N VAL A 140 -23.56 -5.35 -6.01
CA VAL A 140 -23.34 -6.66 -6.63
C VAL A 140 -21.88 -7.10 -6.49
N PRO A 141 -21.58 -8.41 -6.56
CA PRO A 141 -20.22 -8.90 -6.64
C PRO A 141 -19.54 -8.55 -7.98
N ILE A 142 -18.21 -8.58 -8.00
CA ILE A 142 -17.44 -8.54 -9.26
C ILE A 142 -17.61 -9.90 -9.96
N LYS A 143 -18.07 -9.84 -11.22
CA LYS A 143 -18.22 -11.02 -12.09
C LYS A 143 -17.31 -11.01 -13.32
N PHE A 144 -16.71 -9.86 -13.62
CA PHE A 144 -15.88 -9.67 -14.81
C PHE A 144 -14.54 -9.03 -14.42
N ILE A 145 -13.45 -9.60 -14.89
CA ILE A 145 -12.09 -9.08 -14.70
C ILE A 145 -11.48 -8.72 -16.05
N TRP A 146 -10.99 -7.49 -16.16
CA TRP A 146 -10.13 -7.04 -17.26
C TRP A 146 -8.70 -6.86 -16.75
N ASN A 147 -7.82 -7.83 -17.01
CA ASN A 147 -6.43 -7.81 -16.58
C ASN A 147 -5.50 -7.51 -17.75
N TYR A 148 -5.04 -6.26 -17.85
CA TYR A 148 -4.19 -5.77 -18.93
C TYR A 148 -2.75 -5.52 -18.44
N ALA A 149 -1.78 -6.08 -19.17
CA ALA A 149 -0.33 -5.89 -18.97
C ALA A 149 0.10 -6.03 -17.50
N SER A 150 -0.45 -7.03 -16.81
CA SER A 150 -0.38 -7.17 -15.36
C SER A 150 -0.38 -8.63 -14.95
N ASN A 151 0.38 -8.94 -13.91
CA ASN A 151 0.37 -10.24 -13.24
C ASN A 151 -0.23 -10.14 -11.83
N CYS A 152 -1.19 -9.22 -11.65
CA CYS A 152 -1.76 -8.90 -10.34
C CYS A 152 -2.73 -9.96 -9.82
N LEU A 153 -3.32 -10.80 -10.69
CA LEU A 153 -4.29 -11.81 -10.23
C LEU A 153 -3.67 -12.84 -9.28
N ILE A 154 -2.39 -13.18 -9.47
CA ILE A 154 -1.71 -14.16 -8.62
C ILE A 154 -0.42 -13.61 -7.99
N ASN A 155 0.47 -13.01 -8.79
CA ASN A 155 1.83 -12.73 -8.31
C ASN A 155 1.97 -11.39 -7.56
N GLN A 156 0.97 -10.51 -7.63
CA GLN A 156 0.98 -9.23 -6.90
C GLN A 156 -0.22 -9.10 -5.94
N HIS A 157 -0.71 -10.24 -5.45
CA HIS A 157 -1.76 -10.33 -4.44
C HIS A 157 -1.31 -11.29 -3.32
N SER A 158 -1.76 -11.04 -2.08
CA SER A 158 -1.58 -12.02 -0.99
C SER A 158 -2.56 -13.18 -1.12
N GLU A 159 -2.32 -14.26 -0.36
CA GLU A 159 -3.21 -15.42 -0.27
C GLU A 159 -3.46 -16.09 -1.63
N ILE A 160 -2.39 -16.45 -2.35
CA ILE A 160 -2.47 -16.99 -3.72
C ILE A 160 -3.33 -18.25 -3.82
N ASN A 161 -3.34 -19.11 -2.79
CA ASN A 161 -4.15 -20.33 -2.78
C ASN A 161 -5.64 -20.01 -2.71
N ARG A 162 -6.02 -19.05 -1.85
CA ARG A 162 -7.41 -18.56 -1.79
C ARG A 162 -7.82 -17.94 -3.11
N THR A 163 -6.94 -17.12 -3.71
CA THR A 163 -7.23 -16.49 -4.99
C THR A 163 -7.35 -17.52 -6.11
N HIS A 164 -6.50 -18.54 -6.13
CA HIS A 164 -6.63 -19.68 -7.05
C HIS A 164 -8.02 -20.32 -6.94
N ASP A 165 -8.47 -20.67 -5.74
CA ASP A 165 -9.79 -21.30 -5.53
C ASP A 165 -10.97 -20.41 -5.96
N ILE A 166 -10.84 -19.08 -5.81
CA ILE A 166 -11.85 -18.12 -6.27
C ILE A 166 -11.90 -18.07 -7.79
N LEU A 167 -10.74 -18.01 -8.45
CA LEU A 167 -10.63 -17.85 -9.90
C LEU A 167 -10.91 -19.15 -10.68
N GLN A 168 -10.84 -20.32 -10.04
CA GLN A 168 -11.23 -21.60 -10.66
C GLN A 168 -12.75 -21.83 -10.65
N ASP A 169 -13.51 -21.05 -9.90
CA ASP A 169 -14.96 -21.19 -9.78
C ASP A 169 -15.68 -20.21 -10.72
N GLU A 170 -16.09 -20.72 -11.88
CA GLU A 170 -16.79 -19.95 -12.93
C GLU A 170 -18.10 -19.31 -12.44
N LYS A 171 -18.69 -19.81 -11.34
CA LYS A 171 -19.90 -19.19 -10.74
C LYS A 171 -19.55 -17.95 -9.92
N LYS A 172 -18.31 -17.85 -9.43
CA LYS A 172 -17.84 -16.70 -8.64
C LYS A 172 -17.40 -15.57 -9.55
N CYS A 173 -16.47 -15.82 -10.46
CA CYS A 173 -16.01 -14.88 -11.47
C CYS A 173 -16.28 -15.47 -12.85
N GLU A 174 -17.22 -14.88 -13.58
CA GLU A 174 -17.83 -15.47 -14.77
C GLU A 174 -17.04 -15.19 -16.06
N MET A 175 -16.15 -14.20 -16.03
CA MET A 175 -15.33 -13.85 -17.20
C MET A 175 -14.04 -13.14 -16.79
N ILE A 176 -12.91 -13.65 -17.28
CA ILE A 176 -11.57 -13.14 -17.06
C ILE A 176 -10.89 -12.93 -18.41
N VAL A 177 -10.70 -11.66 -18.78
CA VAL A 177 -9.97 -11.28 -19.99
C VAL A 177 -8.56 -10.87 -19.60
N VAL A 178 -7.56 -11.54 -20.18
CA VAL A 178 -6.15 -11.20 -20.00
C VAL A 178 -5.53 -10.72 -21.31
N ILE A 179 -4.90 -9.55 -21.25
CA ILE A 179 -4.16 -8.99 -22.38
C ILE A 179 -2.69 -8.88 -21.99
N ASP A 180 -1.83 -9.72 -22.55
CA ASP A 180 -0.42 -9.82 -22.19
C ASP A 180 0.44 -10.20 -23.41
N ASN A 181 1.75 -9.94 -23.32
CA ASN A 181 2.73 -10.40 -24.30
C ASN A 181 3.21 -11.82 -23.98
N HIS A 182 3.02 -12.28 -22.75
CA HIS A 182 3.48 -13.59 -22.27
C HIS A 182 2.34 -14.35 -21.60
N MET A 183 2.43 -15.68 -21.61
CA MET A 183 1.56 -16.54 -20.80
C MET A 183 1.97 -16.48 -19.32
N THR A 184 1.66 -15.36 -18.67
CA THR A 184 1.94 -15.13 -17.24
C THR A 184 1.09 -16.04 -16.35
N SER A 185 1.42 -16.15 -15.06
CA SER A 185 0.60 -16.91 -14.11
C SER A 185 -0.84 -16.40 -14.05
N SER A 186 -1.07 -15.10 -14.22
CA SER A 186 -2.43 -14.54 -14.31
C SER A 186 -3.14 -14.95 -15.60
N ALA A 187 -2.43 -15.01 -16.74
CA ALA A 187 -2.99 -15.41 -18.03
C ALA A 187 -3.53 -16.86 -18.05
N LYS A 188 -3.01 -17.73 -17.18
CA LYS A 188 -3.49 -19.11 -17.04
C LYS A 188 -4.91 -19.24 -16.49
N TYR A 189 -5.45 -18.18 -15.88
CA TYR A 189 -6.83 -18.14 -15.36
C TYR A 189 -7.80 -17.45 -16.34
N ALA A 190 -7.33 -17.05 -17.52
CA ALA A 190 -8.14 -16.30 -18.45
C ALA A 190 -9.09 -17.22 -19.23
N ASP A 191 -10.33 -16.78 -19.39
CA ASP A 191 -11.25 -17.34 -20.38
C ASP A 191 -10.86 -16.87 -21.79
N LEU A 192 -10.35 -15.64 -21.89
CA LEU A 192 -9.87 -15.05 -23.13
C LEU A 192 -8.47 -14.44 -22.94
N VAL A 193 -7.52 -14.90 -23.76
CA VAL A 193 -6.18 -14.32 -23.85
C VAL A 193 -6.02 -13.59 -25.17
N ALA A 194 -5.73 -12.30 -25.12
CA ALA A 194 -5.38 -11.51 -26.29
C ALA A 194 -3.92 -11.06 -26.25
N ALA A 195 -3.21 -11.27 -27.36
CA ALA A 195 -1.82 -10.85 -27.48
C ALA A 195 -1.73 -9.32 -27.56
N ARG A 196 -0.82 -8.75 -26.77
CA ARG A 196 -0.40 -7.35 -26.93
C ARG A 196 0.82 -7.27 -27.85
N LEU A 197 0.90 -6.20 -28.65
CA LEU A 197 2.06 -5.95 -29.50
C LEU A 197 3.26 -5.56 -28.61
N HIS A 198 4.38 -6.27 -28.78
CA HIS A 198 5.62 -5.93 -28.08
C HIS A 198 6.17 -4.60 -28.60
N ARG A 199 6.64 -3.75 -27.69
CA ARG A 199 7.40 -2.55 -28.06
C ARG A 199 8.86 -2.98 -28.15
N LEU A 200 9.38 -3.13 -29.37
CA LEU A 200 10.82 -3.23 -29.64
C LEU A 200 11.49 -1.88 -29.33
#